data_AF-A0A0J8R1B9-F1
#
_entry.id   AF-A0A0J8R1B9-F1
#
_cell.length_a   1.000
_cell.length_b   1.000
_cell.length_c   1.000
_cell.angle_alpha   90.00
_cell.angle_beta   90.00
_cell.angle_gamma   90.00
#
_symmetry.space_group_name_H-M   'P 1'
#
loop_
_entity.id
_entity.type
_entity.pdbx_description
1 polymer ?
#
loop_
_entity_poly.entity_id
_entity_poly.type
_entity_poly.pdbx_seq_one_letter_code
_entity_poly.pdbx_strand_id
1 'polypeptide(L)'
;MLSPSWFYALLPLLVNKGAWAVDASWHAPSSTEINDLDKVLNASGVYGFIFNSSHTPDKDYGQYNWCNMPHVRRREYTKPPKDYELQYVEVIHRHHKRTPYQSNTFPEESYPWNCDDEGLYFYGQPMKGKQSAEPYWKGYQNPVTPFSAPGFKGTCTFPQISKGGLDDSWQHGRDLYTVYHDLLKFLPRKLDLDRVSFRVTTTSSRAGCWEC
;
A
#
# COMPACT_ATOMS: atom_id res chain seq x y z
N MET A 1 -5.73 -74.68 34.21
CA MET A 1 -4.94 -73.83 33.29
C MET A 1 -5.75 -73.62 32.02
N LEU A 2 -6.50 -72.53 31.91
CA LEU A 2 -7.07 -72.05 30.64
C LEU A 2 -7.13 -70.51 30.73
N SER A 3 -6.37 -69.84 29.85
CA SER A 3 -6.29 -68.39 29.72
C SER A 3 -7.35 -67.90 28.73
N PRO A 4 -8.10 -66.82 28.99
CA PRO A 4 -8.96 -66.24 27.98
C PRO A 4 -8.18 -65.27 27.09
N SER A 5 -8.28 -65.49 25.77
CA SER A 5 -7.76 -64.61 24.73
C SER A 5 -8.51 -63.28 24.69
N TRP A 6 -7.78 -62.17 24.67
CA TRP A 6 -8.32 -60.83 24.52
C TRP A 6 -8.43 -60.50 23.02
N PHE A 7 -9.65 -60.41 22.50
CA PHE A 7 -9.90 -59.85 21.17
C PHE A 7 -9.85 -58.31 21.26
N TYR A 8 -8.82 -57.71 20.68
CA TYR A 8 -8.78 -56.27 20.46
C TYR A 8 -9.68 -55.93 19.26
N ALA A 9 -10.84 -55.32 19.53
CA ALA A 9 -11.67 -54.72 18.50
C ALA A 9 -11.00 -53.43 18.00
N LEU A 10 -10.48 -53.45 16.76
CA LEU A 10 -10.06 -52.26 16.04
C LEU A 10 -11.32 -51.50 15.57
N LEU A 11 -11.71 -50.45 16.29
CA LEU A 11 -12.68 -49.48 15.77
C LEU A 11 -12.00 -48.61 14.70
N PRO A 12 -12.56 -48.51 13.48
CA PRO A 12 -12.09 -47.52 12.52
C PRO A 12 -12.51 -46.13 13.01
N LEU A 13 -11.52 -45.26 13.26
CA LEU A 13 -11.73 -43.83 13.44
C LEU A 13 -12.23 -43.24 12.12
N LEU A 14 -13.54 -43.04 12.02
CA LEU A 14 -14.15 -42.21 10.99
C LEU A 14 -13.67 -40.77 11.19
N VAL A 15 -12.65 -40.37 10.44
CA VAL A 15 -12.26 -38.96 10.31
C VAL A 15 -13.38 -38.24 9.57
N ASN A 16 -14.27 -37.61 10.32
CA ASN A 16 -15.26 -36.70 9.75
C ASN A 16 -14.51 -35.47 9.25
N LYS A 17 -14.21 -35.43 7.95
CA LYS A 17 -13.77 -34.21 7.28
C LYS A 17 -14.95 -33.24 7.29
N GLY A 18 -15.09 -32.47 8.36
CA GLY A 18 -15.99 -31.33 8.39
C GLY A 18 -15.58 -30.40 7.25
N ALA A 19 -16.33 -30.44 6.15
CA ALA A 19 -16.29 -29.39 5.16
C ALA A 19 -16.77 -28.13 5.89
N TRP A 20 -15.86 -27.20 6.13
CA TRP A 20 -16.25 -25.87 6.58
C TRP A 20 -17.12 -25.30 5.46
N ALA A 21 -18.42 -25.20 5.72
CA ALA A 21 -19.34 -24.56 4.81
C ALA A 21 -18.91 -23.09 4.72
N VAL A 22 -18.26 -22.73 3.61
CA VAL A 22 -17.95 -21.33 3.32
C VAL A 22 -19.29 -20.65 3.07
N ASP A 23 -19.63 -19.68 3.92
CA ASP A 23 -20.83 -18.88 3.74
C ASP A 23 -20.68 -18.06 2.45
N ALA A 24 -21.42 -18.46 1.42
CA ALA A 24 -21.51 -17.77 0.14
C ALA A 24 -22.79 -16.91 0.07
N SER A 25 -23.50 -16.72 1.18
CA SER A 25 -24.66 -15.85 1.21
C SER A 25 -24.24 -14.39 0.96
N TRP A 26 -25.08 -13.69 0.21
CA TRP A 26 -24.88 -12.27 -0.05
C TRP A 26 -25.31 -11.49 1.20
N HIS A 27 -24.40 -10.67 1.72
CA HIS A 27 -24.68 -9.73 2.80
C HIS A 27 -24.71 -8.33 2.22
N ALA A 28 -25.81 -7.60 2.43
CA ALA A 28 -25.89 -6.21 2.02
C ALA A 28 -24.81 -5.38 2.74
N PRO A 29 -24.23 -4.36 2.09
CA PRO A 29 -23.40 -3.38 2.78
C PRO A 29 -24.17 -2.73 3.94
N SER A 30 -23.47 -2.37 5.01
CA SER A 30 -24.03 -1.60 6.13
C SER A 30 -24.80 -0.37 5.63
N SER A 31 -26.02 -0.15 6.10
CA SER A 31 -26.78 1.06 5.78
C SER A 31 -26.18 2.25 6.52
N THR A 32 -25.43 3.07 5.80
CA THR A 32 -24.77 4.28 6.26
C THR A 32 -25.19 5.45 5.37
N GLU A 33 -24.86 6.68 5.74
CA GLU A 33 -25.23 7.82 4.89
C GLU A 33 -24.39 7.90 3.61
N ILE A 34 -23.24 7.20 3.52
CA ILE A 34 -22.39 7.15 2.32
C ILE A 34 -23.06 6.37 1.18
N ASN A 35 -23.86 5.35 1.51
CA ASN A 35 -24.54 4.49 0.53
C ASN A 35 -26.04 4.79 0.40
N ASP A 36 -26.50 5.92 0.94
CA ASP A 36 -27.86 6.43 0.79
C ASP A 36 -27.89 7.51 -0.29
N LEU A 37 -28.35 7.16 -1.50
CA LEU A 37 -28.34 8.06 -2.66
C LEU A 37 -29.22 9.31 -2.45
N ASP A 38 -30.33 9.19 -1.70
CA ASP A 38 -31.23 10.32 -1.44
C ASP A 38 -30.55 11.38 -0.57
N LYS A 39 -29.69 10.92 0.36
CA LYS A 39 -28.84 11.78 1.17
C LYS A 39 -27.66 12.32 0.38
N VAL A 40 -26.91 11.47 -0.32
CA VAL A 40 -25.66 11.84 -1.00
C VAL A 40 -25.90 12.93 -2.07
N LEU A 41 -26.97 12.82 -2.84
CA LEU A 41 -27.26 13.79 -3.92
C LEU A 41 -27.62 15.19 -3.40
N ASN A 42 -28.09 15.31 -2.15
CA ASN A 42 -28.47 16.57 -1.53
C ASN A 42 -27.48 17.04 -0.45
N ALA A 43 -26.48 16.24 -0.12
CA ALA A 43 -25.48 16.56 0.90
C ALA A 43 -24.41 17.51 0.37
N SER A 44 -23.78 18.25 1.29
CA SER A 44 -22.59 19.05 1.01
C SER A 44 -21.45 18.66 1.97
N GLY A 45 -20.22 18.91 1.55
CA GLY A 45 -19.02 18.56 2.32
C GLY A 45 -18.40 17.23 1.91
N VAL A 46 -17.54 16.70 2.79
CA VAL A 46 -16.62 15.59 2.49
C VAL A 46 -16.84 14.37 3.38
N TYR A 47 -18.01 14.29 4.03
CA TYR A 47 -18.36 13.21 4.96
C TYR A 47 -17.33 12.98 6.08
N GLY A 48 -16.72 14.07 6.56
CA GLY A 48 -15.66 13.99 7.56
C GLY A 48 -14.39 13.30 7.06
N PHE A 49 -14.12 13.26 5.76
CA PHE A 49 -12.85 12.81 5.21
C PHE A 49 -11.92 14.00 4.94
N ILE A 50 -10.62 13.73 4.89
CA ILE A 50 -9.61 14.72 4.55
C ILE A 50 -9.27 14.56 3.07
N PHE A 51 -9.51 15.61 2.27
CA PHE A 51 -9.22 15.64 0.81
C PHE A 51 -8.27 16.77 0.39
N ASN A 52 -7.95 17.67 1.31
CA ASN A 52 -7.23 18.91 1.03
C ASN A 52 -5.83 18.96 1.68
N SER A 53 -5.36 17.83 2.23
CA SER A 53 -4.08 17.77 2.93
C SER A 53 -3.50 16.37 2.90
N SER A 54 -2.24 16.29 2.51
CA SER A 54 -1.38 15.12 2.68
C SER A 54 -0.99 14.82 4.14
N HIS A 55 -1.20 15.75 5.07
CA HIS A 55 -0.87 15.59 6.48
C HIS A 55 -2.14 15.30 7.30
N THR A 56 -2.10 14.24 8.10
CA THR A 56 -3.15 13.90 9.08
C THR A 56 -2.66 14.25 10.47
N PRO A 57 -3.23 15.27 11.14
CA PRO A 57 -2.87 15.62 12.51
C PRO A 57 -3.12 14.47 13.48
N ASP A 58 -2.33 14.39 14.54
CA ASP A 58 -2.44 13.30 15.52
C ASP A 58 -3.82 13.13 16.16
N LYS A 59 -4.54 14.24 16.37
CA LYS A 59 -5.90 14.24 16.93
C LYS A 59 -6.95 13.66 15.97
N ASP A 60 -6.66 13.68 14.68
CA ASP A 60 -7.55 13.26 13.60
C ASP A 60 -7.11 11.90 13.03
N TYR A 61 -6.07 11.28 13.60
CA TYR A 61 -5.53 10.03 13.10
C TYR A 61 -6.53 8.88 13.27
N GLY A 62 -6.72 8.10 12.21
CA GLY A 62 -7.80 7.12 12.08
C GLY A 62 -9.00 7.64 11.28
N GLN A 63 -9.11 8.96 11.06
CA GLN A 63 -9.99 9.52 10.05
C GLN A 63 -9.47 9.17 8.64
N TYR A 64 -10.37 8.90 7.71
CA TYR A 64 -9.99 8.60 6.34
C TYR A 64 -9.42 9.85 5.66
N ASN A 65 -8.15 9.76 5.27
CA ASN A 65 -7.49 10.78 4.45
C ASN A 65 -7.29 10.21 3.05
N TRP A 66 -7.97 10.82 2.07
CA TRP A 66 -7.85 10.43 0.67
C TRP A 66 -6.42 10.56 0.14
N CYS A 67 -5.71 11.55 0.67
CA CYS A 67 -4.40 12.00 0.24
C CYS A 67 -3.27 11.36 1.04
N ASN A 68 -3.57 10.56 2.06
CA ASN A 68 -2.55 9.91 2.88
C ASN A 68 -3.00 8.55 3.38
N MET A 69 -2.23 7.50 3.07
CA MET A 69 -2.52 6.16 3.52
C MET A 69 -2.25 6.06 5.03
N PRO A 70 -3.09 5.38 5.82
CA PRO A 70 -2.80 5.16 7.24
C PRO A 70 -1.50 4.36 7.42
N HIS A 71 -0.64 4.84 8.32
CA HIS A 71 0.59 4.14 8.72
C HIS A 71 0.37 3.40 10.05
N VAL A 72 1.15 2.34 10.25
CA VAL A 72 1.23 1.68 11.57
C VAL A 72 2.14 2.50 12.49
N ARG A 73 1.58 3.12 13.53
CA ARG A 73 2.34 3.99 14.43
C ARG A 73 2.42 3.40 15.82
N ARG A 74 3.54 3.65 16.50
CA ARG A 74 3.76 3.22 17.88
C ARG A 74 2.67 3.70 18.86
N ARG A 75 2.09 4.87 18.61
CA ARG A 75 1.10 5.50 19.50
C ARG A 75 -0.23 4.75 19.50
N GLU A 76 -0.70 4.30 18.33
CA GLU A 76 -1.96 3.57 18.16
C GLU A 76 -1.78 2.04 18.21
N TYR A 77 -0.54 1.53 18.12
CA TYR A 77 -0.30 0.10 18.10
C TYR A 77 -0.59 -0.57 19.45
N THR A 78 -1.66 -1.37 19.49
CA THR A 78 -2.00 -2.18 20.66
C THR A 78 -1.12 -3.43 20.72
N LYS A 79 -0.35 -3.57 21.79
CA LYS A 79 0.47 -4.76 22.02
C LYS A 79 -0.40 -5.97 22.38
N PRO A 80 -0.16 -7.13 21.78
CA PRO A 80 -0.72 -8.39 22.27
C PRO A 80 -0.30 -8.67 23.72
N PRO A 81 -1.11 -9.44 24.47
CA PRO A 81 -0.72 -10.00 25.77
C PRO A 81 0.59 -10.81 25.70
N LYS A 82 1.29 -10.93 26.84
CA LYS A 82 2.66 -11.52 26.91
C LYS A 82 2.73 -13.02 26.61
N ASP A 83 1.60 -13.71 26.64
CA ASP A 83 1.42 -15.11 26.29
C ASP A 83 1.46 -15.36 24.77
N TYR A 84 1.48 -14.30 23.96
CA TYR A 84 1.61 -14.39 22.51
C TYR A 84 3.00 -13.94 22.04
N GLU A 85 3.55 -14.69 21.09
CA GLU A 85 4.80 -14.36 20.40
C GLU A 85 4.52 -14.03 18.93
N LEU A 86 5.09 -12.93 18.44
CA LEU A 86 4.97 -12.54 17.04
C LEU A 86 5.89 -13.42 16.17
N GLN A 87 5.29 -14.22 15.29
CA GLN A 87 6.03 -15.15 14.43
C GLN A 87 6.26 -14.60 13.01
N TYR A 88 5.32 -13.82 12.48
CA TYR A 88 5.33 -13.39 11.08
C TYR A 88 4.59 -12.07 10.90
N VAL A 89 5.06 -11.26 9.96
CA VAL A 89 4.44 -9.99 9.55
C VAL A 89 4.42 -9.95 8.03
N GLU A 90 3.23 -9.75 7.45
CA GLU A 90 3.05 -9.44 6.04
C GLU A 90 2.48 -8.04 5.91
N VAL A 91 3.11 -7.21 5.07
CA VAL A 91 2.64 -5.87 4.77
C VAL A 91 2.26 -5.83 3.31
N ILE A 92 0.97 -5.62 3.06
CA ILE A 92 0.44 -5.38 1.72
C ILE A 92 -0.05 -3.94 1.70
N HIS A 93 0.61 -3.12 0.89
CA HIS A 93 0.22 -1.74 0.71
C HIS A 93 0.23 -1.37 -0.78
N ARG A 94 -0.47 -0.29 -1.08
CA ARG A 94 -0.46 0.30 -2.42
C ARG A 94 0.80 1.17 -2.57
N HIS A 95 1.12 1.52 -3.82
CA HIS A 95 2.10 2.59 -4.06
C HIS A 95 1.65 3.91 -3.38
N HIS A 96 2.64 4.75 -3.08
CA HIS A 96 2.42 6.09 -2.52
C HIS A 96 2.07 7.10 -3.64
N LYS A 97 2.06 8.40 -3.33
CA LYS A 97 1.60 9.45 -4.26
C LYS A 97 2.36 9.47 -5.57
N ARG A 98 1.63 9.71 -6.65
CA ARG A 98 2.16 9.71 -8.01
C ARG A 98 1.29 10.53 -8.95
N THR A 99 1.84 10.89 -10.10
CA THR A 99 1.09 11.52 -11.19
C THR A 99 0.04 10.58 -11.78
N PRO A 100 -1.00 11.13 -12.45
CA PRO A 100 -2.04 10.34 -13.09
C PRO A 100 -1.58 9.37 -14.16
N TYR A 101 -2.50 8.49 -14.56
CA TYR A 101 -2.34 7.90 -15.88
C TYR A 101 -2.62 8.97 -16.90
N GLN A 102 -1.84 8.96 -17.96
CA GLN A 102 -2.11 9.78 -19.13
C GLN A 102 -3.54 9.55 -19.66
N SER A 103 -4.07 8.32 -19.58
CA SER A 103 -5.45 8.04 -20.00
C SER A 103 -6.55 8.57 -19.08
N ASN A 104 -6.19 9.05 -17.87
CA ASN A 104 -7.15 9.47 -16.84
C ASN A 104 -7.20 10.99 -16.66
N THR A 105 -6.42 11.75 -17.41
CA THR A 105 -6.46 13.21 -17.39
C THR A 105 -7.50 13.75 -18.36
N PHE A 106 -7.84 15.02 -18.20
CA PHE A 106 -8.67 15.73 -19.16
C PHE A 106 -7.95 15.89 -20.51
N PRO A 107 -8.69 16.05 -21.61
CA PRO A 107 -8.11 16.39 -22.92
C PRO A 107 -7.26 17.66 -22.90
N GLU A 108 -7.58 18.60 -21.99
CA GLU A 108 -6.77 19.78 -21.66
C GLU A 108 -6.77 20.01 -20.15
N GLU A 109 -5.63 19.74 -19.49
CA GLU A 109 -5.44 20.11 -18.09
C GLU A 109 -5.17 21.62 -17.96
N SER A 110 -5.80 22.25 -16.96
CA SER A 110 -5.65 23.68 -16.70
C SER A 110 -4.35 24.03 -15.95
N TYR A 111 -3.71 23.04 -15.32
CA TYR A 111 -2.49 23.18 -14.53
C TYR A 111 -1.38 22.24 -15.01
N PRO A 112 -0.09 22.63 -14.87
CA PRO A 112 1.03 21.79 -15.25
C PRO A 112 1.36 20.76 -14.17
N TRP A 113 1.92 19.63 -14.59
CA TRP A 113 2.56 18.63 -13.73
C TRP A 113 4.07 18.69 -13.93
N ASN A 114 4.80 19.23 -12.95
CA ASN A 114 6.25 19.34 -13.00
C ASN A 114 6.89 18.35 -12.02
N CYS A 115 7.82 17.56 -12.52
CA CYS A 115 8.52 16.50 -11.79
C CYS A 115 10.03 16.78 -11.85
N ASP A 116 10.40 17.94 -11.29
CA ASP A 116 11.78 18.43 -11.27
C ASP A 116 12.46 18.22 -9.91
N ASP A 117 11.72 17.72 -8.92
CA ASP A 117 12.14 17.56 -7.53
C ASP A 117 12.33 16.09 -7.10
N GLU A 118 12.18 15.17 -8.06
CA GLU A 118 12.52 13.75 -7.93
C GLU A 118 13.37 13.24 -9.11
N GLY A 119 14.09 12.13 -8.87
CA GLY A 119 14.87 11.43 -9.88
C GLY A 119 14.45 9.98 -9.96
N LEU A 120 14.01 9.53 -11.14
CA LEU A 120 13.67 8.13 -11.37
C LEU A 120 14.89 7.35 -11.88
N TYR A 121 15.50 6.59 -10.99
CA TYR A 121 16.67 5.76 -11.30
C TYR A 121 16.23 4.46 -11.97
N PHE A 122 16.52 4.35 -13.27
CA PHE A 122 16.32 3.14 -14.05
C PHE A 122 17.66 2.76 -14.68
N TYR A 123 18.26 1.67 -14.23
CA TYR A 123 19.50 1.18 -14.81
C TYR A 123 19.50 -0.34 -14.92
N GLY A 124 20.14 -0.83 -15.98
CA GLY A 124 20.46 -2.24 -16.13
C GLY A 124 21.82 -2.52 -15.52
N GLN A 125 21.92 -3.54 -14.68
CA GLN A 125 23.20 -3.99 -14.12
C GLN A 125 23.38 -5.50 -14.34
N PRO A 126 24.56 -5.96 -14.79
CA PRO A 126 24.82 -7.39 -14.87
C PRO A 126 24.86 -8.01 -13.46
N MET A 127 24.26 -9.19 -13.30
CA MET A 127 24.28 -9.94 -12.02
C MET A 127 25.70 -10.30 -11.55
N LYS A 128 26.65 -10.39 -12.49
CA LYS A 128 28.08 -10.53 -12.24
C LYS A 128 28.83 -9.73 -13.31
N GLY A 129 29.75 -8.86 -12.90
CA GLY A 129 30.55 -8.07 -13.84
C GLY A 129 30.81 -6.64 -13.36
N LYS A 130 31.10 -5.75 -14.31
CA LYS A 130 31.32 -4.33 -14.03
C LYS A 130 30.01 -3.65 -13.63
N GLN A 131 30.11 -2.71 -12.69
CA GLN A 131 28.97 -1.90 -12.28
C GLN A 131 28.59 -0.92 -13.41
N SER A 132 27.30 -0.75 -13.62
CA SER A 132 26.77 0.27 -14.52
C SER A 132 26.76 1.62 -13.83
N ALA A 133 26.75 2.71 -14.59
CA ALA A 133 26.38 4.01 -14.05
C ALA A 133 24.91 3.97 -13.58
N GLU A 134 24.57 4.79 -12.59
CA GLU A 134 23.22 4.92 -12.03
C GLU A 134 22.58 6.25 -12.49
N PRO A 135 22.22 6.41 -13.78
CA PRO A 135 21.53 7.60 -14.23
C PRO A 135 20.08 7.58 -13.74
N TYR A 136 19.50 8.76 -13.63
CA TYR A 136 18.06 8.93 -13.50
C TYR A 136 17.49 9.61 -14.74
N TRP A 137 16.23 9.32 -15.02
CA TRP A 137 15.50 9.94 -16.11
C TRP A 137 14.94 11.29 -15.65
N LYS A 138 15.18 12.32 -16.45
CA LYS A 138 14.61 13.65 -16.27
C LYS A 138 13.91 14.07 -17.55
N GLY A 139 12.61 14.30 -17.46
CA GLY A 139 11.82 14.86 -18.57
C GLY A 139 12.27 16.30 -18.87
N TYR A 140 12.36 16.63 -20.15
CA TYR A 140 12.70 17.98 -20.60
C TYR A 140 11.75 18.41 -21.72
N GLN A 141 11.09 19.55 -21.54
CA GLN A 141 10.28 20.18 -22.58
C GLN A 141 11.03 21.40 -23.14
N ASN A 142 11.28 21.39 -24.46
CA ASN A 142 11.88 22.54 -25.13
C ASN A 142 10.80 23.64 -25.30
N PRO A 143 10.99 24.85 -24.75
CA PRO A 143 10.02 25.94 -24.84
C PRO A 143 9.74 26.42 -26.26
N VAL A 144 10.61 26.09 -27.23
CA VAL A 144 10.48 26.49 -28.64
C VAL A 144 9.85 25.40 -29.51
N THR A 145 9.73 24.17 -29.00
CA THR A 145 9.17 23.06 -29.77
C THR A 145 7.66 23.26 -29.97
N PRO A 146 7.15 23.31 -31.20
CA PRO A 146 5.71 23.44 -31.46
C PRO A 146 4.94 22.13 -31.25
N PHE A 147 5.64 21.02 -31.01
CA PHE A 147 5.07 19.70 -30.77
C PHE A 147 4.94 19.43 -29.26
N SER A 148 3.95 20.05 -28.61
CA SER A 148 3.53 19.68 -27.26
C SER A 148 2.49 18.56 -27.33
N ALA A 149 2.61 17.53 -26.49
CA ALA A 149 1.56 16.53 -26.37
C ALA A 149 0.26 17.22 -25.89
N PRO A 150 -0.86 17.08 -26.61
CA PRO A 150 -2.13 17.66 -26.18
C PRO A 150 -2.57 17.03 -24.85
N GLY A 151 -3.17 17.84 -23.97
CA GLY A 151 -3.62 17.41 -22.65
C GLY A 151 -2.59 17.51 -21.52
N PHE A 152 -1.29 17.66 -21.83
CA PHE A 152 -0.24 17.63 -20.81
C PHE A 152 0.72 18.81 -20.89
N LYS A 153 0.75 19.58 -19.81
CA LYS A 153 1.75 20.62 -19.58
C LYS A 153 2.69 20.16 -18.46
N GLY A 154 4.00 20.32 -18.65
CA GLY A 154 5.02 20.09 -17.61
C GLY A 154 6.00 18.93 -17.89
N THR A 155 6.86 18.65 -16.91
CA THR A 155 8.07 17.82 -17.07
C THR A 155 7.90 16.35 -16.68
N CYS A 156 6.75 15.97 -16.11
CA CYS A 156 6.48 14.62 -15.64
C CYS A 156 6.36 13.56 -16.75
N THR A 157 6.77 12.32 -16.43
CA THR A 157 6.39 11.12 -17.20
C THR A 157 5.19 10.47 -16.52
N PHE A 158 4.14 10.09 -17.26
CA PHE A 158 2.92 9.56 -16.63
C PHE A 158 2.82 8.05 -16.79
N PRO A 159 2.53 7.29 -15.72
CA PRO A 159 2.55 7.70 -14.31
C PRO A 159 3.97 7.68 -13.71
N GLN A 160 4.22 8.54 -12.72
CA GLN A 160 5.49 8.69 -12.02
C GLN A 160 5.27 8.96 -10.54
N ILE A 161 6.01 8.26 -9.67
CA ILE A 161 6.04 8.55 -8.23
C ILE A 161 6.53 9.99 -8.02
N SER A 162 5.81 10.77 -7.20
CA SER A 162 6.22 12.14 -6.90
C SER A 162 7.22 12.17 -5.74
N LYS A 163 7.88 13.31 -5.53
CA LYS A 163 8.68 13.55 -4.32
C LYS A 163 7.86 13.28 -3.06
N GLY A 164 6.63 13.80 -2.98
CA GLY A 164 5.74 13.56 -1.84
C GLY A 164 5.43 12.07 -1.63
N GLY A 165 5.35 11.28 -2.70
CA GLY A 165 5.19 9.82 -2.62
C GLY A 165 6.44 9.12 -2.10
N LEU A 166 7.63 9.57 -2.49
CA LEU A 166 8.90 9.03 -2.00
C LEU A 166 9.10 9.35 -0.51
N ASP A 167 8.87 10.59 -0.10
CA ASP A 167 9.00 11.02 1.29
C ASP A 167 8.02 10.25 2.21
N ASP A 168 6.79 10.02 1.74
CA ASP A 168 5.78 9.23 2.44
C ASP A 168 6.18 7.76 2.54
N SER A 169 6.73 7.17 1.47
CA SER A 169 7.22 5.79 1.49
C SER A 169 8.35 5.56 2.49
N TRP A 170 9.24 6.55 2.64
CA TRP A 170 10.29 6.52 3.63
C TRP A 170 9.73 6.59 5.04
N GLN A 171 8.77 7.50 5.27
CA GLN A 171 8.13 7.66 6.57
C GLN A 171 7.34 6.39 6.96
N HIS A 172 6.65 5.77 6.01
CA HIS A 172 5.96 4.50 6.24
C HIS A 172 6.94 3.38 6.64
N GLY A 173 8.10 3.27 5.97
CA GLY A 173 9.15 2.33 6.35
C GLY A 173 9.69 2.57 7.76
N ARG A 174 9.86 3.84 8.15
CA ARG A 174 10.27 4.23 9.50
C ARG A 174 9.21 3.88 10.56
N ASP A 175 7.94 4.07 10.25
CA ASP A 175 6.83 3.76 11.13
C ASP A 175 6.72 2.25 11.39
N LEU A 176 6.85 1.45 10.33
CA LEU A 176 7.00 -0.01 10.41
C LEU A 176 8.18 -0.42 11.30
N TYR A 177 9.36 0.16 11.06
CA TYR A 177 10.55 -0.12 11.85
C TYR A 177 10.34 0.24 13.33
N THR A 178 9.72 1.39 13.63
CA THR A 178 9.46 1.80 15.02
C THR A 178 8.57 0.79 15.76
N VAL A 179 7.59 0.20 15.09
CA VAL A 179 6.72 -0.81 15.70
C VAL A 179 7.41 -2.17 15.79
N TYR A 180 7.91 -2.68 14.67
CA TYR A 180 8.39 -4.06 14.60
C TYR A 180 9.84 -4.21 15.07
N HIS A 181 10.67 -3.18 15.04
CA HIS A 181 12.00 -3.17 15.67
C HIS A 181 11.92 -2.61 17.09
N ASP A 182 11.55 -1.33 17.27
CA ASP A 182 11.72 -0.69 18.58
C ASP A 182 10.72 -1.19 19.63
N LEU A 183 9.44 -1.34 19.24
CA LEU A 183 8.37 -1.67 20.18
C LEU A 183 8.25 -3.17 20.47
N LEU A 184 8.37 -4.00 19.43
CA LEU A 184 8.16 -5.46 19.50
C LEU A 184 9.45 -6.28 19.47
N LYS A 185 10.60 -5.68 19.15
CA LYS A 185 11.91 -6.36 19.07
C LYS A 185 11.93 -7.54 18.07
N PHE A 186 11.06 -7.51 17.05
CA PHE A 186 10.93 -8.55 16.03
C PHE A 186 11.98 -8.40 14.91
N LEU A 187 12.14 -7.20 14.36
CA LEU A 187 13.11 -6.94 13.29
C LEU A 187 14.54 -6.74 13.86
N PRO A 188 15.59 -7.15 13.13
CA PRO A 188 16.97 -6.84 13.50
C PRO A 188 17.33 -5.36 13.27
N ARG A 189 18.43 -4.89 13.88
CA ARG A 189 18.92 -3.50 13.73
C ARG A 189 19.44 -3.18 12.33
N LYS A 190 19.96 -4.19 11.63
CA LYS A 190 20.44 -4.08 10.24
C LYS A 190 19.54 -4.91 9.36
N LEU A 191 19.29 -4.43 8.14
CA LEU A 191 18.49 -5.16 7.16
C LEU A 191 19.13 -6.53 6.90
N ASP A 192 18.36 -7.58 7.14
CA ASP A 192 18.72 -8.96 6.91
C ASP A 192 17.85 -9.49 5.76
N LEU A 193 18.45 -9.58 4.56
CA LEU A 193 17.76 -9.99 3.34
C LEU A 193 17.40 -11.48 3.32
N ASP A 194 17.91 -12.28 4.25
CA ASP A 194 17.51 -13.68 4.40
C ASP A 194 16.19 -13.81 5.19
N ARG A 195 15.80 -12.77 5.95
CA ARG A 195 14.58 -12.72 6.76
C ARG A 195 13.49 -11.81 6.20
N VAL A 196 13.88 -10.87 5.33
CA VAL A 196 12.96 -9.90 4.74
C VAL A 196 12.96 -10.07 3.23
N SER A 197 11.77 -10.32 2.68
CA SER A 197 11.57 -10.38 1.23
C SER A 197 10.66 -9.25 0.78
N PHE A 198 10.96 -8.69 -0.38
CA PHE A 198 10.15 -7.66 -1.02
C PHE A 198 9.59 -8.21 -2.32
N ARG A 199 8.29 -8.09 -2.51
CA ARG A 199 7.62 -8.45 -3.75
C ARG A 199 6.80 -7.27 -4.24
N VAL A 200 7.11 -6.81 -5.44
CA VAL A 200 6.44 -5.67 -6.07
C VAL A 200 5.79 -6.13 -7.37
N THR A 201 4.67 -5.52 -7.72
CA THR A 201 4.05 -5.75 -9.02
C THR A 201 4.88 -5.08 -10.12
N THR A 202 4.93 -5.69 -11.30
CA THR A 202 5.55 -5.09 -12.49
C THR A 202 4.69 -3.97 -13.10
N THR A 203 3.47 -3.77 -12.59
CA THR A 203 2.51 -2.82 -13.13
C THR A 203 2.59 -1.46 -12.47
N SER A 204 2.44 -0.43 -13.30
CA SER A 204 1.82 0.82 -12.90
C SER A 204 0.32 0.52 -12.65
N SER A 205 -0.14 0.55 -11.39
CA SER A 205 -1.52 0.22 -10.99
C SER A 205 -2.51 1.41 -11.11
N ARG A 206 -3.74 1.15 -11.57
CA ARG A 206 -4.69 2.11 -12.20
C ARG A 206 -5.29 3.23 -11.33
N ALA A 207 -5.24 3.15 -10.00
CA ALA A 207 -5.72 4.22 -9.13
C ALA A 207 -4.50 5.01 -8.62
N GLY A 208 -4.57 6.34 -8.56
CA GLY A 208 -3.55 7.23 -7.94
C GLY A 208 -4.05 7.85 -6.63
N CYS A 209 -3.16 8.12 -5.69
CA CYS A 209 -3.38 9.11 -4.63
C CYS A 209 -2.60 10.33 -5.13
N TRP A 210 -3.31 11.41 -5.42
CA TRP A 210 -2.73 12.60 -6.03
C TRP A 210 -1.99 13.42 -4.97
N GLU A 211 -1.10 14.31 -5.41
CA GLU A 211 -0.66 15.37 -4.48
C GLU A 211 -1.87 16.24 -4.14
N CYS A 212 -2.23 16.16 -2.87
CA CYS A 212 -3.03 17.15 -2.15
C CYS A 212 -2.08 17.81 -1.13
#